data_AF-A0A525II12-F1
#
_entry.id   AF-A0A525II12-F1
#
_cell.length_a   1.000
_cell.length_b   1.000
_cell.length_c   1.000
_cell.angle_alpha   90.00
_cell.angle_beta   90.00
_cell.angle_gamma   90.00
#
_symmetry.space_group_name_H-M   'P 1'
#
loop_
_entity.id
_entity.type
_entity.pdbx_description
1 polymer ?
#
loop_
_entity_poly.entity_id
_entity_poly.type
_entity_poly.pdbx_seq_one_letter_code
_entity_poly.pdbx_strand_id
1 'polypeptide(L)'
;MRLIASRGGPLALPAVGVACIAVVHAFFVATQRSIELAGGRTNVGALDFAEQIRLSFAIVWRIGILMFATSCTVLAAGCGSLAPLFMLGLDGMAFDQLTDPGKFWSAAIAALILLMIVDAECNDGAVSLFRAAKALARRSLWIGSAMVALGLVYIVLGWGQGYVRGAIWSFWQTSSSSQQIKNLIYFVFIFSFATLRLWVTLLILTYGLKQSYIRGASASGASSARP
;
A
#
# COMPACT_ATOMS: atom_id res chain seq x y z
N MET A 1 14.02 1.13 3.89
CA MET A 1 14.68 -0.11 4.36
C MET A 1 15.50 -0.82 3.28
N ARG A 2 15.15 -0.76 1.99
CA ARG A 2 15.97 -1.34 0.90
C ARG A 2 17.37 -0.74 0.71
N LEU A 3 17.58 0.55 1.06
CA LEU A 3 18.90 1.18 1.12
C LEU A 3 19.80 0.68 2.27
N ILE A 4 19.22 0.04 3.29
CA ILE A 4 19.97 -0.62 4.37
C ILE A 4 20.20 -2.10 3.99
N ALA A 5 19.26 -2.73 3.29
CA ALA A 5 19.39 -4.08 2.74
C ALA A 5 20.40 -4.19 1.59
N SER A 6 20.69 -3.14 0.82
CA SER A 6 21.78 -3.19 -0.17
C SER A 6 23.18 -3.26 0.46
N ARG A 7 23.29 -3.04 1.79
CA ARG A 7 24.48 -3.31 2.61
C ARG A 7 24.42 -4.65 3.35
N GLY A 8 23.29 -5.36 3.28
CA GLY A 8 22.92 -6.49 4.14
C GLY A 8 23.11 -7.87 3.52
N GLY A 9 24.19 -8.12 2.79
CA GLY A 9 24.60 -9.48 2.35
C GLY A 9 23.53 -10.31 1.59
N PRO A 10 23.78 -11.61 1.35
CA PRO A 10 22.87 -12.50 0.63
C PRO A 10 21.53 -12.75 1.34
N LEU A 11 21.41 -12.44 2.65
CA LEU A 11 20.19 -12.58 3.44
C LEU A 11 19.17 -11.44 3.24
N ALA A 12 19.56 -10.35 2.57
CA ALA A 12 18.69 -9.20 2.33
C ALA A 12 17.49 -9.53 1.44
N LEU A 13 17.67 -10.38 0.42
CA LEU A 13 16.61 -10.73 -0.53
C LEU A 13 15.44 -11.51 0.10
N PRO A 14 15.67 -12.61 0.85
CA PRO A 14 14.57 -13.32 1.51
C PRO A 14 13.87 -12.45 2.56
N ALA A 15 14.62 -11.62 3.29
CA ALA A 15 14.03 -10.69 4.27
C ALA A 15 13.08 -9.68 3.61
N VAL A 16 13.43 -9.16 2.42
CA VAL A 16 12.55 -8.29 1.64
C VAL A 16 11.30 -9.03 1.18
N GLY A 17 11.43 -10.28 0.74
CA GLY A 17 10.27 -11.12 0.37
C GLY A 17 9.29 -11.28 1.54
N VAL A 18 9.79 -11.65 2.71
CA VAL A 18 8.99 -11.80 3.94
C VAL A 18 8.35 -10.48 4.34
N ALA A 19 9.08 -9.36 4.28
CA ALA A 19 8.55 -8.04 4.60
C ALA A 19 7.41 -7.63 3.64
N CYS A 20 7.56 -7.84 2.34
CA CYS A 20 6.51 -7.56 1.36
C CYS A 20 5.25 -8.39 1.63
N ILE A 21 5.41 -9.68 1.93
CA ILE A 21 4.28 -10.56 2.26
C ILE A 21 3.60 -10.08 3.54
N ALA A 22 4.37 -9.74 4.58
CA ALA A 22 3.83 -9.24 5.83
C ALA A 22 3.07 -7.92 5.65
N VAL A 23 3.58 -7.00 4.82
CA VAL A 23 2.89 -5.73 4.51
C VAL A 23 1.59 -5.97 3.76
N VAL A 24 1.59 -6.82 2.72
CA VAL A 24 0.35 -7.15 1.98
C VAL A 24 -0.64 -7.89 2.87
N HIS A 25 -0.17 -8.82 3.70
CA HIS A 25 -1.03 -9.56 4.61
C HIS A 25 -1.63 -8.64 5.68
N ALA A 26 -0.85 -7.75 6.27
CA ALA A 26 -1.35 -6.74 7.20
C ALA A 26 -2.37 -5.81 6.53
N PHE A 27 -2.10 -5.39 5.29
CA PHE A 27 -3.02 -4.58 4.51
C PHE A 27 -4.33 -5.33 4.18
N PHE A 28 -4.23 -6.62 3.87
CA PHE A 28 -5.37 -7.51 3.62
C PHE A 28 -6.25 -7.66 4.86
N VAL A 29 -5.66 -8.03 6.00
CA VAL A 29 -6.38 -8.16 7.29
C VAL A 29 -7.03 -6.84 7.69
N ALA A 30 -6.32 -5.73 7.55
CA ALA A 30 -6.87 -4.40 7.85
C ALA A 30 -8.01 -4.02 6.89
N THR A 31 -7.96 -4.49 5.63
CA THR A 31 -9.01 -4.25 4.62
C THR A 31 -10.28 -4.97 5.03
N GLN A 32 -10.16 -6.27 5.36
CA GLN A 32 -11.28 -7.08 5.82
C GLN A 32 -11.95 -6.46 7.04
N ARG A 33 -11.16 -6.12 8.08
CA ARG A 33 -11.69 -5.50 9.30
C ARG A 33 -12.42 -4.20 9.03
N SER A 34 -11.94 -3.40 8.08
CA SER A 34 -12.59 -2.14 7.73
C SER A 34 -13.88 -2.34 6.94
N ILE A 35 -13.96 -3.38 6.10
CA ILE A 35 -15.21 -3.75 5.39
C ILE A 35 -16.24 -4.27 6.40
N GLU A 36 -15.84 -5.13 7.34
CA GLU A 36 -16.68 -5.63 8.43
C GLU A 36 -17.23 -4.47 9.28
N LEU A 37 -16.36 -3.55 9.70
CA LEU A 37 -16.74 -2.35 10.47
C LEU A 37 -17.66 -1.41 9.68
N ALA A 38 -17.55 -1.38 8.35
CA ALA A 38 -18.42 -0.58 7.49
C ALA A 38 -19.80 -1.24 7.24
N GLY A 39 -20.09 -2.39 7.85
CA GLY A 39 -21.33 -3.14 7.69
C GLY A 39 -21.41 -3.96 6.40
N GLY A 40 -20.29 -4.14 5.70
CA GLY A 40 -20.19 -5.03 4.54
C GLY A 40 -20.15 -6.49 4.98
N ARG A 41 -20.85 -7.37 4.27
CA ARG A 41 -20.70 -8.82 4.44
C ARG A 41 -19.45 -9.27 3.68
N THR A 42 -18.42 -9.70 4.38
CA THR A 42 -17.26 -10.40 3.80
C THR A 42 -17.56 -11.89 3.80
N ASN A 43 -17.39 -12.58 2.66
CA ASN A 43 -17.40 -14.05 2.63
C ASN A 43 -16.10 -14.66 3.22
N VAL A 44 -15.19 -13.80 3.69
CA VAL A 44 -13.82 -14.15 4.04
C VAL A 44 -13.63 -14.50 5.51
N GLY A 45 -14.59 -14.18 6.38
CA GLY A 45 -14.63 -14.74 7.74
C GLY A 45 -14.75 -16.28 7.77
N ALA A 46 -15.07 -16.90 6.63
CA ALA A 46 -15.13 -18.35 6.42
C ALA A 46 -13.93 -18.93 5.64
N LEU A 47 -13.01 -18.10 5.14
CA LEU A 47 -11.83 -18.57 4.38
C LEU A 47 -10.71 -18.98 5.34
N ASP A 48 -10.09 -20.11 5.07
CA ASP A 48 -9.01 -20.66 5.89
C ASP A 48 -7.76 -19.77 5.82
N PHE A 49 -6.95 -19.74 6.88
CA PHE A 49 -5.73 -18.94 6.96
C PHE A 49 -4.76 -19.24 5.79
N ALA A 50 -4.75 -20.51 5.34
CA ALA A 50 -3.99 -20.95 4.17
C ALA A 50 -4.44 -20.27 2.87
N GLU A 51 -5.74 -20.04 2.68
CA GLU A 51 -6.29 -19.38 1.50
C GLU A 51 -6.00 -17.88 1.50
N GLN A 52 -6.06 -17.24 2.68
CA GLN A 52 -5.66 -15.84 2.85
C GLN A 52 -4.18 -15.61 2.50
N ILE A 53 -3.30 -16.53 2.94
CA ILE A 53 -1.88 -16.50 2.58
C ILE A 53 -1.70 -16.71 1.08
N ARG A 54 -2.39 -17.71 0.48
CA ARG A 54 -2.31 -17.97 -0.96
C ARG A 54 -2.74 -16.77 -1.79
N LEU A 55 -3.81 -16.09 -1.38
CA LEU A 55 -4.30 -14.87 -2.02
C LEU A 55 -3.26 -13.75 -1.92
N SER A 56 -2.69 -13.56 -0.73
CA SER A 56 -1.64 -12.57 -0.48
C SER A 56 -0.43 -12.81 -1.38
N PHE A 57 0.01 -14.07 -1.51
CA PHE A 57 1.08 -14.45 -2.43
C PHE A 57 0.73 -14.16 -3.90
N ALA A 58 -0.48 -14.48 -4.34
CA ALA A 58 -0.92 -14.22 -5.71
C ALA A 58 -0.94 -12.72 -6.03
N ILE A 59 -1.34 -11.88 -5.08
CA ILE A 59 -1.33 -10.41 -5.21
C ILE A 59 0.12 -9.90 -5.24
N VAL A 60 0.98 -10.33 -4.30
CA VAL A 60 2.39 -9.94 -4.24
C VAL A 60 3.11 -10.29 -5.53
N TRP A 61 2.92 -11.51 -6.06
CA TRP A 61 3.56 -11.97 -7.29
C TRP A 61 3.22 -11.07 -8.47
N ARG A 62 1.94 -10.76 -8.63
CA ARG A 62 1.40 -9.94 -9.72
C ARG A 62 1.85 -8.48 -9.64
N ILE A 63 1.74 -7.88 -8.46
CA ILE A 63 2.22 -6.51 -8.21
C ILE A 63 3.74 -6.46 -8.36
N GLY A 64 4.47 -7.50 -7.94
CA GLY A 64 5.90 -7.64 -8.14
C GLY A 64 6.29 -7.62 -9.63
N ILE A 65 5.59 -8.38 -10.48
CA ILE A 65 5.78 -8.35 -11.93
C ILE A 65 5.50 -6.95 -12.50
N LEU A 66 4.40 -6.31 -12.08
CA LEU A 66 4.07 -4.95 -12.51
C LEU A 66 5.20 -3.97 -12.15
N MET A 67 5.66 -3.98 -10.91
CA MET A 67 6.72 -3.10 -10.44
C MET A 67 8.05 -3.35 -11.16
N PHE A 68 8.37 -4.61 -11.47
CA PHE A 68 9.55 -4.95 -12.26
C PHE A 68 9.43 -4.44 -13.70
N ALA A 69 8.29 -4.67 -14.37
CA ALA A 69 8.05 -4.19 -15.72
C ALA A 69 8.10 -2.66 -15.81
N THR A 70 7.51 -1.96 -14.83
CA THR A 70 7.59 -0.49 -14.73
C THR A 70 9.03 -0.01 -14.50
N SER A 71 9.79 -0.69 -13.64
CA SER A 71 11.21 -0.36 -13.44
C SER A 71 12.03 -0.55 -14.72
N CYS A 72 11.83 -1.65 -15.45
CA CYS A 72 12.51 -1.90 -16.72
C CYS A 72 12.17 -0.87 -17.80
N THR A 73 10.90 -0.46 -17.90
CA THR A 73 10.47 0.56 -18.87
C THR A 73 11.07 1.94 -18.56
N VAL A 74 11.13 2.33 -17.29
CA VAL A 74 11.78 3.58 -16.85
C VAL A 74 13.29 3.54 -17.11
N LEU A 75 13.92 2.39 -16.91
CA LEU A 75 15.34 2.18 -17.25
C LEU A 75 15.57 2.32 -18.76
N ALA A 76 14.71 1.69 -19.58
CA ALA A 76 14.78 1.77 -21.04
C ALA A 76 14.51 3.19 -21.58
N ALA A 77 13.70 3.98 -20.89
CA ALA A 77 13.44 5.38 -21.20
C ALA A 77 14.61 6.34 -20.86
N GLY A 78 15.73 5.82 -20.36
CA GLY A 78 16.92 6.60 -20.02
C GLY A 78 16.90 7.22 -18.62
N CYS A 79 15.85 6.98 -17.82
CA CYS A 79 15.72 7.52 -16.46
C CYS A 79 16.29 6.55 -15.40
N GLY A 80 17.55 6.16 -15.55
CA GLY A 80 18.16 5.11 -14.71
C GLY A 80 18.20 5.40 -13.20
N SER A 81 18.24 6.67 -12.80
CA SER A 81 18.18 7.07 -11.38
C SER A 81 16.79 6.89 -10.75
N LEU A 82 15.73 6.91 -11.57
CA LEU A 82 14.34 6.77 -11.13
C LEU A 82 13.86 5.33 -11.12
N ALA A 83 14.43 4.46 -11.96
CA ALA A 83 14.00 3.05 -12.06
C ALA A 83 13.91 2.32 -10.70
N PRO A 84 14.89 2.44 -9.77
CA PRO A 84 14.82 1.75 -8.48
C PRO A 84 13.63 2.20 -7.61
N LEU A 85 13.16 3.44 -7.75
CA LEU A 85 12.05 3.99 -6.96
C LEU A 85 10.72 3.29 -7.31
N PHE A 86 10.55 2.86 -8.56
CA PHE A 86 9.35 2.12 -8.98
C PHE A 86 9.29 0.71 -8.39
N MET A 87 10.44 0.13 -8.04
CA MET A 87 10.48 -1.11 -7.26
C MET A 87 10.13 -0.91 -5.78
N LEU A 88 9.99 0.32 -5.29
CA LEU A 88 9.66 0.60 -3.88
C LEU A 88 8.15 0.84 -3.65
N GLY A 89 7.29 0.68 -4.65
CA GLY A 89 5.86 1.01 -4.52
C GLY A 89 5.14 0.30 -3.36
N LEU A 90 5.44 -0.97 -3.13
CA LEU A 90 4.87 -1.76 -2.02
C LEU A 90 5.47 -1.34 -0.67
N ASP A 91 6.79 -1.14 -0.61
CA ASP A 91 7.46 -0.59 0.58
C ASP A 91 6.92 0.79 0.93
N GLY A 92 6.55 1.59 -0.08
CA GLY A 92 6.00 2.94 0.08
C GLY A 92 4.62 2.99 0.73
N MET A 93 3.94 1.84 0.90
CA MET A 93 2.72 1.73 1.68
C MET A 93 2.99 1.74 3.19
N ALA A 94 4.14 1.21 3.62
CA ALA A 94 4.54 1.16 5.02
C ALA A 94 5.59 2.23 5.36
N PHE A 95 6.47 2.54 4.42
CA PHE A 95 7.63 3.40 4.61
C PHE A 95 7.57 4.65 3.75
N ASP A 96 8.18 5.72 4.25
CA ASP A 96 8.21 6.98 3.53
C ASP A 96 9.12 6.89 2.30
N GLN A 97 8.59 7.30 1.14
CA GLN A 97 9.38 7.42 -0.07
C GLN A 97 10.03 8.81 -0.16
N LEU A 98 11.29 8.84 -0.57
CA LEU A 98 12.08 10.07 -0.64
C LEU A 98 11.60 11.04 -1.73
N THR A 99 10.97 10.52 -2.79
CA THR A 99 10.53 11.33 -3.93
C THR A 99 9.01 11.43 -3.97
N ASP A 100 8.51 12.62 -4.29
CA ASP A 100 7.07 12.87 -4.46
C ASP A 100 6.42 11.99 -5.55
N PRO A 101 6.99 11.82 -6.76
CA PRO A 101 6.44 10.87 -7.74
C PRO A 101 6.35 9.43 -7.20
N GLY A 102 7.28 9.06 -6.33
CA GLY A 102 7.29 7.79 -5.65
C GLY A 102 6.14 7.59 -4.64
N LYS A 103 5.77 8.65 -3.90
CA LYS A 103 4.61 8.64 -3.00
C LYS A 103 3.31 8.41 -3.77
N PHE A 104 3.13 9.06 -4.91
CA PHE A 104 1.98 8.84 -5.80
C PHE A 104 1.99 7.45 -6.45
N TRP A 105 3.16 6.94 -6.83
CA TRP A 105 3.30 5.56 -7.31
C TRP A 105 2.88 4.54 -6.24
N SER A 106 3.29 4.75 -4.99
CA SER A 106 2.91 3.90 -3.86
C SER A 106 1.41 3.95 -3.58
N ALA A 107 0.79 5.13 -3.70
CA ALA A 107 -0.66 5.28 -3.63
C ALA A 107 -1.38 4.52 -4.75
N ALA A 108 -0.84 4.51 -5.97
CA ALA A 108 -1.37 3.74 -7.10
C ALA A 108 -1.29 2.23 -6.84
N ILE A 109 -0.14 1.74 -6.35
CA ILE A 109 0.04 0.33 -5.99
C ILE A 109 -0.94 -0.07 -4.87
N ALA A 110 -1.11 0.76 -3.85
CA ALA A 110 -2.07 0.52 -2.77
C ALA A 110 -3.52 0.41 -3.29
N ALA A 111 -3.92 1.31 -4.19
CA ALA A 111 -5.24 1.28 -4.81
C ALA A 111 -5.45 0.02 -5.66
N LEU A 112 -4.44 -0.40 -6.43
CA LEU A 112 -4.49 -1.64 -7.21
C LEU A 112 -4.60 -2.87 -6.31
N ILE A 113 -3.80 -2.95 -5.24
CA ILE A 113 -3.88 -4.04 -4.25
C ILE A 113 -5.28 -4.11 -3.66
N LEU A 114 -5.84 -2.98 -3.23
CA LEU A 114 -7.19 -2.94 -2.68
C LEU A 114 -8.24 -3.42 -3.68
N LEU A 115 -8.17 -2.98 -4.94
CA LEU A 115 -9.08 -3.45 -5.99
C LEU A 115 -8.94 -4.94 -6.28
N MET A 116 -7.72 -5.48 -6.25
CA MET A 116 -7.48 -6.91 -6.42
C MET A 116 -8.05 -7.73 -5.26
N ILE A 117 -7.97 -7.20 -4.03
CA ILE A 117 -8.58 -7.82 -2.85
C ILE A 117 -10.10 -7.86 -3.02
N VAL A 118 -10.72 -6.71 -3.30
CA VAL A 118 -12.19 -6.61 -3.48
C VAL A 118 -12.69 -7.48 -4.65
N ASP A 119 -11.96 -7.51 -5.77
CA ASP A 119 -12.31 -8.35 -6.93
C ASP A 119 -12.18 -9.85 -6.61
N ALA A 120 -11.15 -10.22 -5.83
CA ALA A 120 -10.98 -11.60 -5.38
C ALA A 120 -12.06 -12.03 -4.38
N GLU A 121 -12.53 -11.13 -3.52
CA GLU A 121 -13.69 -11.41 -2.65
C GLU A 121 -14.98 -11.63 -3.43
N CYS A 122 -15.14 -10.95 -4.57
CA CYS A 122 -16.34 -11.08 -5.41
C CYS A 122 -16.31 -12.28 -6.39
N ASN A 123 -15.14 -12.84 -6.69
CA ASN A 123 -14.96 -13.87 -7.72
C ASN A 123 -14.21 -15.12 -7.18
N ASP A 124 -14.62 -15.68 -6.04
CA ASP A 124 -14.11 -16.94 -5.48
C ASP A 124 -12.57 -17.05 -5.42
N GLY A 125 -11.90 -15.95 -5.06
CA GLY A 125 -10.43 -15.91 -4.91
C GLY A 125 -9.65 -15.77 -6.22
N ALA A 126 -10.30 -15.55 -7.36
CA ALA A 126 -9.64 -15.31 -8.64
C ALA A 126 -9.04 -13.90 -8.69
N VAL A 127 -7.76 -13.79 -8.35
CA VAL A 127 -7.02 -12.52 -8.46
C VAL A 127 -6.88 -12.15 -9.95
N SER A 128 -7.15 -10.90 -10.34
CA SER A 128 -6.92 -10.39 -11.71
C SER A 128 -6.40 -8.94 -11.73
N LEU A 129 -5.14 -8.76 -12.17
CA LEU A 129 -4.56 -7.43 -12.34
C LEU A 129 -5.27 -6.63 -13.43
N PHE A 130 -5.63 -7.29 -14.53
CA PHE A 130 -6.26 -6.63 -15.66
C PHE A 130 -7.67 -6.17 -15.32
N ARG A 131 -8.42 -6.95 -14.53
CA ARG A 131 -9.73 -6.51 -14.02
C ARG A 131 -9.58 -5.38 -13.02
N ALA A 132 -8.61 -5.45 -12.10
CA ALA A 132 -8.32 -4.37 -11.17
C ALA A 132 -7.93 -3.07 -11.90
N ALA A 133 -7.05 -3.16 -12.91
CA ALA A 133 -6.65 -2.02 -13.74
C ALA A 133 -7.83 -1.48 -14.57
N LYS A 134 -8.69 -2.36 -15.11
CA LYS A 134 -9.90 -1.95 -15.83
C LYS A 134 -10.93 -1.29 -14.91
N ALA A 135 -11.07 -1.77 -13.67
CA ALA A 135 -11.91 -1.16 -12.64
C ALA A 135 -11.36 0.20 -12.23
N LEU A 136 -10.04 0.32 -12.08
CA LEU A 136 -9.33 1.57 -11.85
C LEU A 136 -9.57 2.56 -12.99
N ALA A 137 -9.42 2.11 -14.25
CA ALA A 137 -9.64 2.95 -15.43
C ALA A 137 -11.10 3.41 -15.56
N ARG A 138 -12.06 2.51 -15.30
CA ARG A 138 -13.50 2.82 -15.35
C ARG A 138 -13.94 3.79 -14.25
N ARG A 139 -13.26 3.79 -13.11
CA ARG A 139 -13.57 4.62 -11.94
C ARG A 139 -12.47 5.64 -11.64
N SER A 140 -11.68 5.99 -12.67
CA SER A 140 -10.44 6.75 -12.55
C SER A 140 -10.62 8.13 -11.94
N LEU A 141 -11.74 8.80 -12.17
CA LEU A 141 -12.02 10.12 -11.58
C LEU A 141 -12.18 10.06 -10.05
N TRP A 142 -12.70 8.96 -9.51
CA TRP A 142 -12.99 8.81 -8.07
C TRP A 142 -11.89 8.08 -7.32
N ILE A 143 -11.36 7.00 -7.91
CA ILE A 143 -10.21 6.32 -7.33
C ILE A 143 -8.96 7.20 -7.52
N GLY A 144 -8.88 7.95 -8.62
CA GLY A 144 -7.83 8.93 -8.83
C GLY A 144 -7.88 10.07 -7.81
N SER A 145 -9.05 10.58 -7.44
CA SER A 145 -9.14 11.59 -6.37
C SER A 145 -8.72 11.02 -5.01
N ALA A 146 -9.08 9.77 -4.70
CA ALA A 146 -8.59 9.06 -3.53
C ALA A 146 -7.06 8.85 -3.56
N MET A 147 -6.47 8.52 -4.72
CA MET A 147 -5.03 8.40 -4.92
C MET A 147 -4.30 9.74 -4.74
N VAL A 148 -4.88 10.84 -5.24
CA VAL A 148 -4.33 12.19 -5.05
C VAL A 148 -4.39 12.59 -3.59
N ALA A 149 -5.53 12.40 -2.93
CA ALA A 149 -5.67 12.66 -1.50
C ALA A 149 -4.66 11.82 -0.68
N LEU A 150 -4.50 10.55 -1.03
CA LEU A 150 -3.52 9.66 -0.40
C LEU A 150 -2.09 10.14 -0.61
N GLY A 151 -1.73 10.56 -1.83
CA GLY A 151 -0.42 11.14 -2.12
C GLY A 151 -0.13 12.40 -1.32
N LEU A 152 -1.11 13.30 -1.17
CA LEU A 152 -1.01 14.50 -0.32
C LEU A 152 -0.79 14.13 1.15
N VAL A 153 -1.55 13.16 1.65
CA VAL A 153 -1.39 12.70 3.03
C VAL A 153 -0.02 12.04 3.25
N TYR A 154 0.51 11.32 2.27
CA TYR A 154 1.87 10.80 2.33
C TYR A 154 2.92 11.90 2.37
N ILE A 155 2.71 13.02 1.68
CA ILE A 155 3.59 14.19 1.77
C ILE A 155 3.58 14.77 3.18
N VAL A 156 2.39 14.99 3.76
CA VAL A 156 2.23 15.51 5.12
C VAL A 156 2.84 14.58 6.16
N LEU A 157 2.58 13.26 6.05
CA LEU A 157 3.18 12.25 6.93
C LEU A 157 4.70 12.21 6.78
N GLY A 158 5.23 12.39 5.56
CA GLY A 158 6.67 12.46 5.31
C GLY A 158 7.32 13.65 6.05
N TRP A 159 6.66 14.81 6.05
CA TRP A 159 7.13 15.97 6.82
C TRP A 159 7.10 15.72 8.32
N GLY A 160 6.00 15.16 8.84
CA GLY A 160 5.89 14.80 10.25
C GLY A 160 6.95 13.78 10.69
N GLN A 161 7.18 12.75 9.86
CA GLN A 161 8.22 11.75 10.09
C GLN A 161 9.63 12.37 10.05
N GLY A 162 9.86 13.35 9.18
CA GLY A 162 11.11 14.11 9.12
C GLY A 162 11.39 14.90 10.39
N TYR A 163 10.37 15.59 10.93
CA TYR A 163 10.49 16.36 12.17
C TYR A 163 10.82 15.46 13.37
N VAL A 164 10.08 14.36 13.52
CA VAL A 164 10.33 13.41 14.63
C VAL A 164 11.67 12.70 14.45
N ARG A 165 12.10 12.39 13.21
CA ARG A 165 13.44 11.85 12.96
C ARG A 165 14.54 12.84 13.39
N GLY A 166 14.34 14.13 13.16
CA GLY A 166 15.24 15.18 13.65
C GLY A 166 15.32 15.20 15.18
N ALA A 167 14.18 15.11 15.86
CA ALA A 167 14.12 15.03 17.32
C ALA A 167 14.82 13.77 17.87
N ILE A 168 14.60 12.61 17.24
CA ILE A 168 15.27 11.35 17.61
C ILE A 168 16.77 11.44 17.37
N TRP A 169 17.20 12.06 16.27
CA TRP A 169 18.63 12.26 15.98
C TRP A 169 19.30 13.14 17.04
N SER A 170 18.64 14.23 17.43
CA SER A 170 19.09 15.08 18.53
C SER A 170 19.21 14.28 19.83
N PHE A 171 18.18 13.53 20.21
CA PHE A 171 18.19 12.63 21.37
C PHE A 171 19.30 11.57 21.30
N TRP A 172 19.58 11.03 20.12
CA TRP A 172 20.65 10.05 19.91
C TRP A 172 22.02 10.66 20.22
N GLN A 173 22.25 11.91 19.82
CA GLN A 173 23.50 12.63 20.05
C GLN A 173 23.68 13.10 21.51
N THR A 174 22.61 13.48 22.20
CA THR A 174 22.70 14.02 23.58
C THR A 174 22.64 12.95 24.67
N SER A 175 22.00 11.80 24.43
CA SER A 175 21.78 10.81 25.47
C SER A 175 22.92 9.78 25.56
N SER A 176 23.43 9.56 26.77
CA SER A 176 24.38 8.50 27.14
C SER A 176 23.73 7.11 27.29
N SER A 177 22.45 6.96 26.94
CA SER A 177 21.69 5.72 27.05
C SER A 177 22.30 4.58 26.22
N SER A 178 22.09 3.34 26.68
CA SER A 178 22.59 2.14 26.00
C SER A 178 22.04 1.99 24.58
N GLN A 179 22.82 1.38 23.69
CA GLN A 179 22.48 1.19 22.29
C GLN A 179 21.16 0.41 22.10
N GLN A 180 20.82 -0.50 23.03
CA GLN A 180 19.54 -1.23 22.98
C GLN A 180 18.33 -0.29 23.12
N ILE A 181 18.38 0.69 24.03
CA ILE A 181 17.27 1.62 24.25
C ILE A 181 17.08 2.52 23.02
N LYS A 182 18.18 2.98 22.41
CA LYS A 182 18.15 3.78 21.17
C LYS A 182 17.53 3.00 20.02
N ASN A 183 17.92 1.73 19.86
CA ASN A 183 17.36 0.84 18.83
C ASN A 183 15.87 0.56 19.09
N LEU A 184 15.45 0.37 20.35
CA LEU A 184 14.05 0.12 20.69
C LEU A 184 13.18 1.34 20.38
N ILE A 185 13.60 2.55 20.77
CA ILE A 185 12.89 3.80 20.44
C ILE A 185 12.76 3.96 18.92
N TYR A 186 13.84 3.70 18.19
CA TYR A 186 13.84 3.77 16.73
C TYR A 186 12.90 2.73 16.08
N PHE A 187 12.87 1.51 16.62
CA PHE A 187 11.97 0.46 16.17
C PHE A 187 10.51 0.84 16.40
N VAL A 188 10.15 1.26 17.62
CA VAL A 188 8.78 1.69 17.96
C VAL A 188 8.35 2.88 17.11
N PHE A 189 9.25 3.84 16.88
CA PHE A 189 8.99 4.99 16.00
C PHE A 189 8.66 4.55 14.57
N ILE A 190 9.52 3.73 13.95
CA ILE A 190 9.28 3.22 12.59
C ILE A 190 7.99 2.42 12.53
N PHE A 191 7.78 1.52 13.49
CA PHE A 191 6.61 0.67 13.54
C PHE A 191 5.33 1.49 13.66
N SER A 192 5.29 2.47 14.56
CA SER A 192 4.12 3.35 14.75
C SER A 192 3.79 4.14 13.50
N PHE A 193 4.79 4.72 12.81
CA PHE A 193 4.56 5.44 11.55
C PHE A 193 4.12 4.51 10.42
N ALA A 194 4.66 3.29 10.36
CA ALA A 194 4.25 2.30 9.37
C ALA A 194 2.80 1.86 9.58
N THR A 195 2.42 1.58 10.83
CA THR A 195 1.04 1.26 11.19
C THR A 195 0.09 2.41 10.88
N LEU A 196 0.43 3.64 11.29
CA LEU A 196 -0.37 4.83 11.02
C LEU A 196 -0.57 5.03 9.51
N ARG A 197 0.51 4.92 8.72
CA ARG A 197 0.46 5.07 7.27
C ARG A 197 -0.48 4.03 6.65
N LEU A 198 -0.32 2.74 6.98
CA LEU A 198 -1.17 1.67 6.47
C LEU A 198 -2.66 1.90 6.80
N TRP A 199 -2.97 2.31 8.03
CA TRP A 199 -4.33 2.62 8.45
C TRP A 199 -4.95 3.78 7.69
N VAL A 200 -4.19 4.87 7.53
CA VAL A 200 -4.62 6.05 6.78
C VAL A 200 -4.85 5.73 5.31
N THR A 201 -3.94 4.99 4.69
CA THR A 201 -4.08 4.48 3.31
C THR A 201 -5.39 3.74 3.13
N LEU A 202 -5.67 2.86 4.07
CA LEU A 202 -6.82 2.02 4.01
C LEU A 202 -8.13 2.77 4.24
N LEU A 203 -8.16 3.70 5.18
CA LEU A 203 -9.31 4.58 5.42
C LEU A 203 -9.65 5.41 4.18
N ILE A 204 -8.64 6.05 3.57
CA ILE A 204 -8.84 6.91 2.39
C ILE A 204 -9.32 6.08 1.20
N LEU A 205 -8.67 4.95 0.93
CA LEU A 205 -9.05 4.11 -0.21
C LEU A 205 -10.40 3.42 0.00
N THR A 206 -10.70 2.92 1.20
CA THR A 206 -12.02 2.35 1.54
C THR A 206 -13.12 3.39 1.41
N TYR A 207 -12.89 4.62 1.89
CA TYR A 207 -13.83 5.71 1.73
C TYR A 207 -14.05 6.08 0.25
N GLY A 208 -12.96 6.15 -0.52
CA GLY A 208 -13.01 6.36 -1.97
C GLY A 208 -13.80 5.27 -2.72
N LEU A 209 -13.62 4.01 -2.32
CA LEU A 209 -14.40 2.88 -2.85
C LEU A 209 -15.88 2.98 -2.48
N LYS A 210 -16.20 3.25 -1.20
CA LYS A 210 -17.59 3.38 -0.73
C LYS A 210 -18.32 4.49 -1.49
N GLN A 211 -17.68 5.65 -1.66
CA GLN A 211 -18.20 6.76 -2.45
C GLN A 211 -18.45 6.36 -3.92
N SER A 212 -17.51 5.60 -4.51
CA SER A 212 -17.63 5.09 -5.88
C SER A 212 -18.78 4.08 -6.04
N TYR A 213 -19.00 3.19 -5.06
CA TYR A 213 -20.08 2.20 -5.10
C TYR A 213 -21.47 2.83 -4.91
N ILE A 214 -21.63 3.73 -3.94
CA ILE A 214 -22.92 4.37 -3.66
C ILE A 214 -23.43 5.12 -4.89
N ARG A 215 -22.57 5.89 -5.58
CA ARG A 215 -22.98 6.68 -6.75
C ARG A 215 -23.01 5.90 -8.06
N GLY A 216 -22.24 4.81 -8.17
CA GLY A 216 -22.38 3.85 -9.27
C GLY A 216 -23.75 3.18 -9.26
N ALA A 217 -24.26 2.83 -8.07
CA ALA A 217 -25.62 2.31 -7.90
C ALA A 217 -26.70 3.36 -8.22
N SER A 218 -26.47 4.63 -7.85
CA SER A 218 -27.36 5.74 -8.22
C SER A 218 -27.43 5.98 -9.73
N ALA A 219 -26.32 5.80 -10.45
CA ALA A 219 -26.28 5.97 -11.91
C ALA A 219 -27.00 4.86 -12.67
N SER A 220 -26.99 3.62 -12.17
CA SER A 220 -27.77 2.50 -12.75
C SER A 220 -29.27 2.60 -12.45
N GLY A 221 -29.66 3.19 -11.32
CA GLY A 221 -31.08 3.43 -10.99
C GLY A 221 -31.72 4.58 -11.77
N ALA A 222 -30.94 5.52 -12.28
CA ALA A 222 -31.45 6.65 -13.07
C ALA A 222 -31.73 6.29 -14.55
N SER A 223 -31.25 5.13 -15.04
CA SER A 223 -31.48 4.69 -16.43
C SER A 223 -32.75 3.85 -16.61
N SER A 224 -33.41 3.40 -15.54
CA SER A 224 -34.70 2.69 -15.63
C SER A 224 -35.92 3.59 -15.35
N ALA A 225 -35.68 4.90 -15.19
CA ALA A 225 -36.70 5.91 -14.95
C ALA A 225 -36.66 6.97 -16.05
N ARG A 226 -36.81 6.55 -17.30
CA ARG A 226 -37.34 7.40 -18.36
C ARG A 226 -38.59 6.73 -18.90
N PRO A 227 -39.79 7.30 -18.66
CA PRO A 227 -41.00 6.86 -19.35
C PRO A 227 -40.90 7.12 -20.86
#